data_AF-A0A8S3ULH9-F1
#
_entry.id   AF-A0A8S3ULH9-F1
#
_cell.length_a   1.000
_cell.length_b   1.000
_cell.length_c   1.000
_cell.angle_alpha   90.00
_cell.angle_beta   90.00
_cell.angle_gamma   90.00
#
_symmetry.space_group_name_H-M   'P 1'
#
loop_
_entity.id
_entity.type
_entity.pdbx_description
1 polymer ?
#
loop_
_entity_poly.entity_id
_entity_poly.type
_entity_poly.pdbx_seq_one_letter_code
_entity_poly.pdbx_strand_id
1 'polypeptide(L)'
;MAIHSMCMRGCRSYGMALYSMCMRGCRSYGMALYFMCMRGGRSYGMAVYSMCMRGCRSYGMAIYSMCMRGCIFYGMAIYSMCMRGCRSYGMAVYSMCMRGCRSYGMAIYSMCMRGCRFYGMAIYSMGLRGCRSYGMTIYSMCERLQILWNGYILHVYERLHILWNGYILHGFERLQILWNDYILHVYERLHILWNGYILHGFERLQILWNGYILHVYERLQILWNGYILHVYERLQILWNGYILHVYERLQILWNGYILHGSVHWRQVEDYFEPTYEIFQLVLHACVNNNISYIGLDNIDLLQLSKDGKYTKSCSVKQFSCGDNSCISIDKICDFREDCLNGQDESNITCDSLPLGAYCNFDSPDWCGWHNVKSGDLIKDDLDWKWHTGSTPTQDTGPMEDHTTGNGHYMYMHSSGGTFLETTVLESPVFDAPNEKLGQNCQVHFHYYMYGGYVSKLVLKLVPLNDDDLLYVRGRIV
;
A
#
# COMPACT_ATOMS: atom_id res chain seq x y z
N MET A 1 59.55 -9.67 -34.67
CA MET A 1 60.73 -10.00 -33.87
C MET A 1 60.27 -10.40 -32.47
N ALA A 2 60.74 -11.53 -31.95
CA ALA A 2 60.41 -12.02 -30.61
C ALA A 2 61.68 -12.09 -29.76
N ILE A 3 61.62 -11.61 -28.52
CA ILE A 3 62.76 -11.63 -27.58
C ILE A 3 62.36 -12.47 -26.37
N HIS A 4 63.25 -13.39 -26.00
CA HIS A 4 63.09 -14.31 -24.88
C HIS A 4 64.12 -14.02 -23.78
N SER A 5 63.73 -14.24 -22.52
CA SER A 5 64.65 -14.41 -21.38
C SER A 5 65.69 -13.30 -21.16
N MET A 6 65.25 -12.04 -21.17
CA MET A 6 66.12 -10.87 -20.91
C MET A 6 65.56 -9.93 -19.83
N CYS A 7 66.40 -9.09 -19.23
CA CYS A 7 65.99 -8.08 -18.25
C CYS A 7 66.29 -6.68 -18.79
N MET A 8 65.25 -5.86 -18.94
CA MET A 8 65.37 -4.51 -19.51
C MET A 8 65.18 -3.43 -18.44
N ARG A 9 66.03 -2.41 -18.45
CA ARG A 9 65.96 -1.27 -17.52
C ARG A 9 65.97 0.05 -18.29
N GLY A 10 64.93 0.86 -18.10
CA GLY A 10 64.81 2.19 -18.70
C GLY A 10 64.63 2.22 -20.23
N CYS A 11 64.45 1.06 -20.87
CA CYS A 11 64.39 0.96 -22.33
C CYS A 11 63.07 1.49 -22.90
N ARG A 12 63.11 1.88 -24.18
CA ARG A 12 61.91 2.11 -25.01
C ARG A 12 61.76 0.97 -26.02
N SER A 13 60.60 0.35 -26.07
CA SER A 13 60.34 -0.80 -26.94
C SER A 13 59.06 -0.61 -27.76
N TYR A 14 59.12 -0.97 -29.04
CA TYR A 14 58.04 -0.76 -30.02
C TYR A 14 57.72 -2.07 -30.77
N GLY A 15 56.45 -2.46 -30.85
CA GLY A 15 55.92 -3.46 -31.80
C GLY A 15 56.46 -4.90 -31.73
N MET A 16 57.08 -5.34 -30.64
CA MET A 16 57.65 -6.71 -30.51
C MET A 16 56.81 -7.62 -29.60
N ALA A 17 56.98 -8.93 -29.78
CA ALA A 17 56.49 -9.94 -28.85
C ALA A 17 57.59 -10.29 -27.84
N LEU A 18 57.30 -10.18 -26.56
CA LEU A 18 58.26 -10.38 -25.47
C LEU A 18 57.81 -11.53 -24.58
N TYR A 19 58.72 -12.48 -24.37
CA TYR A 19 58.48 -13.68 -23.58
C TYR A 19 59.47 -13.74 -22.40
N SER A 20 58.97 -14.11 -21.21
CA SER A 20 59.78 -14.46 -20.04
C SER A 20 60.79 -13.40 -19.57
N MET A 21 60.41 -12.11 -19.59
CA MET A 21 61.30 -10.99 -19.21
C MET A 21 60.92 -10.24 -17.94
N CYS A 22 61.91 -9.54 -17.36
CA CYS A 22 61.69 -8.55 -16.30
C CYS A 22 61.97 -7.13 -16.84
N MET A 23 61.01 -6.22 -16.67
CA MET A 23 61.16 -4.82 -17.09
C MET A 23 61.07 -3.87 -15.90
N ARG A 24 62.04 -2.95 -15.79
CA ARG A 24 62.03 -1.90 -14.75
C ARG A 24 62.12 -0.52 -15.37
N GLY A 25 61.10 0.31 -15.13
CA GLY A 25 61.05 1.71 -15.59
C GLY A 25 60.96 1.89 -17.11
N CYS A 26 60.61 0.84 -17.86
CA CYS A 26 60.57 0.89 -19.33
C CYS A 26 59.33 1.62 -19.86
N ARG A 27 59.42 2.10 -21.11
CA ARG A 27 58.27 2.59 -21.89
C ARG A 27 58.01 1.66 -23.06
N SER A 28 56.80 1.11 -23.15
CA SER A 28 56.45 0.10 -24.15
C SER A 28 55.23 0.50 -24.97
N TYR A 29 55.31 0.31 -26.28
CA TYR A 29 54.31 0.74 -27.25
C TYR A 29 53.92 -0.42 -28.18
N GLY A 30 52.65 -0.81 -28.19
CA GLY A 30 52.13 -1.76 -29.20
C GLY A 30 52.65 -3.19 -29.09
N MET A 31 52.98 -3.68 -27.89
CA MET A 31 53.67 -4.97 -27.71
C MET A 31 52.69 -6.11 -27.35
N ALA A 32 53.08 -7.34 -27.63
CA ALA A 32 52.45 -8.54 -27.08
C ALA A 32 53.36 -9.14 -25.99
N LEU A 33 52.86 -9.22 -24.75
CA LEU A 33 53.66 -9.54 -23.58
C LEU A 33 53.19 -10.85 -22.91
N TYR A 34 54.11 -11.82 -22.80
CA TYR A 34 53.85 -13.16 -22.26
C TYR A 34 54.80 -13.49 -21.09
N PHE A 35 54.25 -13.84 -19.94
CA PHE A 35 54.95 -14.27 -18.72
C PHE A 35 56.05 -13.31 -18.22
N MET A 36 55.67 -12.14 -17.70
CA MET A 36 56.67 -11.13 -17.31
C MET A 36 56.47 -10.51 -15.92
N CYS A 37 57.45 -9.74 -15.45
CA CYS A 37 57.31 -8.88 -14.27
C CYS A 37 57.72 -7.44 -14.59
N MET A 38 56.77 -6.50 -14.44
CA MET A 38 57.02 -5.07 -14.64
C MET A 38 57.01 -4.31 -13.30
N ARG A 39 58.07 -3.54 -13.04
CA ARG A 39 58.17 -2.66 -11.88
C ARG A 39 58.44 -1.24 -12.32
N GLY A 40 57.41 -0.40 -12.22
CA GLY A 40 57.45 0.97 -12.73
C GLY A 40 57.58 1.03 -14.24
N GLY A 41 57.02 2.07 -14.85
CA GLY A 41 57.05 2.24 -16.30
C GLY A 41 55.72 2.72 -16.87
N ARG A 42 55.70 2.98 -18.19
CA ARG A 42 54.50 3.39 -18.93
C ARG A 42 54.27 2.46 -20.11
N SER A 43 53.05 1.98 -20.28
CA SER A 43 52.69 1.12 -21.41
C SER A 43 51.49 1.64 -22.19
N TYR A 44 51.56 1.52 -23.51
CA TYR A 44 50.56 2.03 -24.44
C TYR A 44 50.17 0.94 -25.43
N GLY A 45 48.87 0.61 -25.52
CA GLY A 45 48.35 -0.21 -26.62
C GLY A 45 48.81 -1.66 -26.66
N MET A 46 48.89 -2.38 -25.52
CA MET A 46 49.48 -3.74 -25.50
C MET A 46 48.45 -4.85 -25.28
N ALA A 47 48.82 -6.06 -25.69
CA ALA A 47 48.11 -7.29 -25.31
C ALA A 47 48.95 -8.06 -24.30
N VAL A 48 48.40 -8.33 -23.11
CA VAL A 48 49.15 -8.96 -22.01
C VAL A 48 48.45 -10.22 -21.53
N TYR A 49 49.15 -11.36 -21.68
CA TYR A 49 48.58 -12.69 -21.48
C TYR A 49 49.03 -13.39 -20.19
N SER A 50 49.98 -12.81 -19.44
CA SER A 50 50.34 -13.24 -18.06
C SER A 50 51.46 -12.36 -17.46
N MET A 51 51.23 -11.68 -16.34
CA MET A 51 52.25 -10.81 -15.72
C MET A 51 51.99 -10.51 -14.23
N CYS A 52 52.99 -9.97 -13.54
CA CYS A 52 52.80 -9.16 -12.33
C CYS A 52 53.29 -7.73 -12.59
N MET A 53 52.42 -6.72 -12.45
CA MET A 53 52.85 -5.32 -12.48
C MET A 53 52.74 -4.64 -11.11
N ARG A 54 53.75 -3.82 -10.80
CA ARG A 54 53.79 -2.98 -9.61
C ARG A 54 54.13 -1.54 -9.97
N GLY A 55 53.24 -0.61 -9.60
CA GLY A 55 53.48 0.83 -9.78
C GLY A 55 53.53 1.31 -11.24
N CYS A 56 52.93 0.58 -12.18
CA CYS A 56 52.94 0.94 -13.60
C CYS A 56 51.75 1.84 -13.98
N ARG A 57 51.93 2.64 -15.03
CA ARG A 57 50.84 3.37 -15.69
C ARG A 57 50.58 2.77 -17.07
N SER A 58 49.33 2.42 -17.37
CA SER A 58 48.99 1.77 -18.64
C SER A 58 47.78 2.42 -19.31
N TYR A 59 47.84 2.52 -20.63
CA TYR A 59 46.87 3.20 -21.48
C TYR A 59 46.43 2.28 -22.61
N GLY A 60 45.14 2.00 -22.74
CA GLY A 60 44.57 1.35 -23.92
C GLY A 60 44.95 -0.12 -24.11
N MET A 61 44.83 -0.99 -23.11
CA MET A 61 45.36 -2.36 -23.19
C MET A 61 44.32 -3.45 -22.89
N ALA A 62 44.54 -4.62 -23.50
CA ALA A 62 43.80 -5.85 -23.23
C ALA A 62 44.62 -6.74 -22.30
N ILE A 63 44.07 -7.06 -21.13
CA ILE A 63 44.75 -7.86 -20.11
C ILE A 63 43.92 -9.09 -19.79
N TYR A 64 44.54 -10.26 -19.94
CA TYR A 64 43.85 -11.53 -19.78
C TYR A 64 44.02 -12.15 -18.36
N SER A 65 45.21 -12.21 -17.75
CA SER A 65 45.39 -12.90 -16.46
C SER A 65 46.57 -12.42 -15.59
N MET A 66 46.35 -11.66 -14.49
CA MET A 66 47.45 -11.05 -13.68
C MET A 66 47.11 -10.71 -12.22
N CYS A 67 48.16 -10.41 -11.44
CA CYS A 67 48.11 -9.77 -10.11
C CYS A 67 48.77 -8.38 -10.12
N MET A 68 48.00 -7.36 -9.73
CA MET A 68 48.36 -5.94 -9.89
C MET A 68 48.37 -5.20 -8.56
N ARG A 69 49.45 -4.45 -8.29
CA ARG A 69 49.57 -3.64 -7.06
C ARG A 69 49.94 -2.19 -7.35
N GLY A 70 49.11 -1.26 -6.89
CA GLY A 70 49.39 0.18 -6.97
C GLY A 70 49.55 0.72 -8.39
N CYS A 71 48.86 0.14 -9.38
CA CYS A 71 48.93 0.58 -10.78
C CYS A 71 47.83 1.58 -11.12
N ILE A 72 48.05 2.38 -12.17
CA ILE A 72 47.08 3.35 -12.70
C ILE A 72 46.72 2.96 -14.14
N PHE A 73 45.42 2.86 -14.43
CA PHE A 73 44.89 2.39 -15.71
C PHE A 73 43.95 3.39 -16.37
N TYR A 74 44.06 3.51 -17.70
CA TYR A 74 43.18 4.33 -18.53
C TYR A 74 42.69 3.53 -19.75
N GLY A 75 41.37 3.36 -19.91
CA GLY A 75 40.77 2.81 -21.14
C GLY A 75 41.11 1.35 -21.41
N MET A 76 40.69 0.41 -20.55
CA MET A 76 41.17 -0.99 -20.61
C MET A 76 40.03 -2.01 -20.66
N ALA A 77 40.28 -3.16 -21.31
CA ALA A 77 39.45 -4.35 -21.21
C ALA A 77 40.18 -5.41 -20.37
N ILE A 78 39.54 -5.86 -19.29
CA ILE A 78 40.12 -6.78 -18.31
C ILE A 78 39.23 -8.01 -18.13
N TYR A 79 39.80 -9.19 -18.36
CA TYR A 79 39.04 -10.44 -18.34
C TYR A 79 39.08 -11.19 -17.01
N SER A 80 40.25 -11.49 -16.42
CA SER A 80 40.31 -12.21 -15.12
C SER A 80 41.51 -11.81 -14.23
N MET A 81 41.29 -11.14 -13.08
CA MET A 81 42.42 -10.60 -12.27
C MET A 81 42.16 -10.35 -10.77
N CYS A 82 43.25 -10.12 -10.00
CA CYS A 82 43.23 -9.53 -8.65
C CYS A 82 43.94 -8.15 -8.62
N MET A 83 43.24 -7.12 -8.14
CA MET A 83 43.79 -5.76 -7.98
C MET A 83 43.88 -5.33 -6.52
N ARG A 84 45.03 -4.76 -6.11
CA ARG A 84 45.22 -4.17 -4.77
C ARG A 84 45.74 -2.74 -4.85
N GLY A 85 44.95 -1.79 -4.33
CA GLY A 85 45.33 -0.38 -4.22
C GLY A 85 45.51 0.33 -5.57
N CYS A 86 44.86 -0.13 -6.64
CA CYS A 86 44.98 0.45 -7.98
C CYS A 86 43.98 1.60 -8.19
N ARG A 87 44.28 2.47 -9.16
CA ARG A 87 43.35 3.49 -9.67
C ARG A 87 43.00 3.19 -11.13
N SER A 88 41.72 3.26 -11.48
CA SER A 88 41.28 2.96 -12.85
C SER A 88 40.25 3.94 -13.39
N TYR A 89 40.36 4.25 -14.67
CA TYR A 89 39.50 5.20 -15.38
C TYR A 89 39.01 4.57 -16.69
N GLY A 90 37.68 4.46 -16.88
CA GLY A 90 37.07 4.04 -18.14
C GLY A 90 37.41 2.60 -18.53
N MET A 91 36.99 1.58 -17.76
CA MET A 91 37.30 0.18 -18.09
C MET A 91 36.05 -0.70 -18.22
N ALA A 92 36.18 -1.79 -18.99
CA ALA A 92 35.24 -2.90 -18.99
C ALA A 92 35.89 -4.09 -18.26
N VAL A 93 35.24 -4.58 -17.20
CA VAL A 93 35.80 -5.63 -16.33
C VAL A 93 34.82 -6.79 -16.21
N TYR A 94 35.26 -7.98 -16.63
CA TYR A 94 34.40 -9.16 -16.68
C TYR A 94 34.44 -9.99 -15.39
N SER A 95 35.63 -10.36 -14.89
CA SER A 95 35.78 -11.15 -13.65
C SER A 95 36.99 -10.72 -12.81
N MET A 96 36.82 -10.42 -11.52
CA MET A 96 37.94 -9.98 -10.65
C MET A 96 37.66 -9.97 -9.13
N CYS A 97 38.74 -9.90 -8.35
CA CYS A 97 38.72 -9.49 -6.95
C CYS A 97 39.50 -8.17 -6.73
N MET A 98 38.85 -7.10 -6.27
CA MET A 98 39.55 -5.86 -5.87
C MET A 98 39.59 -5.65 -4.36
N ARG A 99 40.74 -5.16 -3.87
CA ARG A 99 40.89 -4.67 -2.50
C ARG A 99 41.48 -3.26 -2.47
N GLY A 100 40.78 -2.33 -1.82
CA GLY A 100 41.28 -0.96 -1.60
C GLY A 100 41.49 -0.11 -2.86
N CYS A 101 40.79 -0.41 -3.97
CA CYS A 101 40.97 0.28 -5.25
C CYS A 101 40.03 1.50 -5.38
N ARG A 102 40.38 2.46 -6.25
CA ARG A 102 39.50 3.58 -6.63
C ARG A 102 39.23 3.51 -8.14
N SER A 103 37.97 3.48 -8.54
CA SER A 103 37.59 3.34 -9.95
C SER A 103 36.56 4.37 -10.38
N TYR A 104 36.69 4.84 -11.62
CA TYR A 104 35.90 5.90 -12.21
C TYR A 104 35.37 5.46 -13.58
N GLY A 105 34.06 5.52 -13.82
CA GLY A 105 33.49 5.36 -15.16
C GLY A 105 33.58 3.94 -15.73
N MET A 106 33.18 2.89 -15.01
CA MET A 106 33.42 1.51 -15.47
C MET A 106 32.18 0.62 -15.52
N ALA A 107 32.22 -0.37 -16.41
CA ALA A 107 31.25 -1.45 -16.51
C ALA A 107 31.81 -2.72 -15.86
N ILE A 108 31.10 -3.27 -14.87
CA ILE A 108 31.51 -4.43 -14.08
C ILE A 108 30.48 -5.54 -14.21
N TYR A 109 30.90 -6.73 -14.66
CA TYR A 109 30.00 -7.85 -14.89
C TYR A 109 29.89 -8.84 -13.73
N SER A 110 30.99 -9.32 -13.11
CA SER A 110 30.93 -10.31 -12.02
C SER A 110 32.12 -10.23 -11.04
N MET A 111 31.92 -10.01 -9.72
CA MET A 111 33.04 -9.84 -8.76
C MET A 111 32.76 -10.04 -7.25
N CYS A 112 33.86 -10.22 -6.47
CA CYS A 112 33.95 -10.09 -5.01
C CYS A 112 34.91 -8.95 -4.59
N MET A 113 34.45 -7.98 -3.80
CA MET A 113 35.16 -6.72 -3.56
C MET A 113 35.23 -6.32 -2.08
N ARG A 114 36.37 -5.76 -1.65
CA ARG A 114 36.54 -5.28 -0.27
C ARG A 114 37.21 -3.90 -0.16
N GLY A 115 36.56 -2.95 0.51
CA GLY A 115 37.18 -1.66 0.85
C GLY A 115 37.46 -0.72 -0.33
N CYS A 116 36.74 -0.83 -1.45
CA CYS A 116 36.96 -0.03 -2.66
C CYS A 116 36.06 1.23 -2.71
N ARG A 117 36.46 2.24 -3.50
CA ARG A 117 35.65 3.45 -3.78
C ARG A 117 35.32 3.56 -5.27
N PHE A 118 34.05 3.79 -5.59
CA PHE A 118 33.53 3.82 -6.96
C PHE A 118 32.83 5.14 -7.29
N TYR A 119 33.00 5.61 -8.52
CA TYR A 119 32.36 6.83 -9.03
C TYR A 119 31.86 6.59 -10.46
N GLY A 120 30.54 6.70 -10.70
CA GLY A 120 29.96 6.65 -12.05
C GLY A 120 30.08 5.28 -12.73
N MET A 121 29.45 4.22 -12.19
CA MET A 121 29.66 2.86 -12.73
C MET A 121 28.35 2.13 -13.03
N ALA A 122 28.42 1.19 -13.96
CA ALA A 122 27.37 0.21 -14.23
C ALA A 122 27.78 -1.17 -13.69
N ILE A 123 26.94 -1.77 -12.84
CA ILE A 123 27.20 -3.07 -12.20
C ILE A 123 26.11 -4.06 -12.57
N TYR A 124 26.49 -5.20 -13.12
CA TYR A 124 25.56 -6.26 -13.51
C TYR A 124 25.36 -7.37 -12.47
N SER A 125 26.40 -7.80 -11.73
CA SER A 125 26.26 -8.79 -10.64
C SER A 125 27.40 -8.69 -9.60
N MET A 126 27.13 -8.77 -8.28
CA MET A 126 28.19 -8.67 -7.26
C MET A 126 27.88 -9.20 -5.83
N GLY A 127 28.98 -9.50 -5.10
CA GLY A 127 29.11 -9.45 -3.64
C GLY A 127 30.14 -8.39 -3.18
N LEU A 128 29.69 -7.39 -2.41
CA LEU A 128 30.48 -6.21 -1.99
C LEU A 128 30.55 -6.12 -0.45
N ARG A 129 31.76 -6.05 0.14
CA ARG A 129 31.92 -5.83 1.59
C ARG A 129 32.73 -4.57 1.91
N GLY A 130 32.09 -3.59 2.57
CA GLY A 130 32.74 -2.36 3.04
C GLY A 130 33.24 -1.42 1.93
N CYS A 131 32.55 -1.38 0.78
CA CYS A 131 32.85 -0.46 -0.32
C CYS A 131 31.99 0.81 -0.24
N ARG A 132 32.45 1.93 -0.81
CA ARG A 132 31.65 3.17 -0.97
C ARG A 132 31.47 3.47 -2.45
N SER A 133 30.26 3.79 -2.87
CA SER A 133 29.93 4.09 -4.27
C SER A 133 29.13 5.36 -4.41
N TYR A 134 29.38 6.09 -5.50
CA TYR A 134 28.73 7.36 -5.83
C TYR A 134 28.29 7.33 -7.29
N GLY A 135 26.98 7.48 -7.53
CA GLY A 135 26.41 7.63 -8.87
C GLY A 135 26.44 6.35 -9.69
N MET A 136 25.76 5.31 -9.23
CA MET A 136 25.80 3.98 -9.85
C MET A 136 24.49 3.65 -10.56
N THR A 137 24.58 2.82 -11.59
CA THR A 137 23.48 2.02 -12.13
C THR A 137 23.69 0.56 -11.76
N ILE A 138 22.74 -0.04 -11.05
CA ILE A 138 22.85 -1.39 -10.49
C ILE A 138 21.72 -2.25 -11.03
N TYR A 139 22.08 -3.36 -11.68
CA TYR A 139 21.10 -4.27 -12.31
C TYR A 139 20.68 -5.43 -11.39
N SER A 140 21.60 -6.03 -10.61
CA SER A 140 21.28 -7.13 -9.68
C SER A 140 22.26 -7.20 -8.50
N MET A 141 21.77 -7.51 -7.30
CA MET A 141 22.50 -7.48 -6.02
C MET A 141 22.17 -8.70 -5.16
N CYS A 142 23.16 -9.19 -4.40
CA CYS A 142 23.02 -10.38 -3.54
C CYS A 142 23.52 -10.18 -2.08
N GLU A 143 23.95 -8.99 -1.63
CA GLU A 143 24.29 -8.80 -0.19
C GLU A 143 24.15 -7.33 0.27
N ARG A 144 24.02 -7.16 1.60
CA ARG A 144 23.89 -5.88 2.33
C ARG A 144 24.92 -4.82 1.93
N LEU A 145 24.45 -3.75 1.31
CA LEU A 145 25.24 -2.55 1.03
C LEU A 145 24.72 -1.32 1.78
N GLN A 146 25.64 -0.40 2.09
CA GLN A 146 25.31 0.98 2.45
C GLN A 146 25.65 1.86 1.25
N ILE A 147 24.63 2.47 0.64
CA ILE A 147 24.79 3.36 -0.51
C ILE A 147 24.55 4.80 -0.08
N LEU A 148 25.53 5.67 -0.34
CA LEU A 148 25.44 7.08 0.04
C LEU A 148 24.66 7.91 -1.00
N TRP A 149 24.92 7.71 -2.30
CA TRP A 149 24.25 8.46 -3.37
C TRP A 149 24.15 7.62 -4.64
N ASN A 150 22.93 7.37 -5.12
CA ASN A 150 22.65 6.60 -6.33
C ASN A 150 21.68 7.31 -7.28
N GLY A 151 21.92 7.18 -8.58
CA GLY A 151 20.99 7.65 -9.61
C GLY A 151 19.83 6.68 -9.83
N TYR A 152 20.13 5.41 -10.14
CA TYR A 152 19.12 4.44 -10.57
C TYR A 152 19.41 3.02 -10.07
N ILE A 153 18.39 2.33 -9.55
CA ILE A 153 18.45 0.94 -9.12
C ILE A 153 17.30 0.17 -9.80
N LEU A 154 17.61 -0.90 -10.52
CA LEU A 154 16.59 -1.68 -11.22
C LEU A 154 15.89 -2.67 -10.27
N HIS A 155 16.65 -3.55 -9.63
CA HIS A 155 16.08 -4.57 -8.74
C HIS A 155 16.84 -4.66 -7.41
N VAL A 156 16.08 -4.68 -6.32
CA VAL A 156 16.59 -4.89 -4.97
C VAL A 156 15.95 -6.13 -4.36
N TYR A 157 16.74 -7.18 -4.15
CA TYR A 157 16.27 -8.46 -3.62
C TYR A 157 16.56 -8.68 -2.13
N GLU A 158 17.40 -7.85 -1.50
CA GLU A 158 17.77 -7.98 -0.09
C GLU A 158 17.78 -6.63 0.65
N ARG A 159 17.94 -6.70 1.98
CA ARG A 159 18.06 -5.53 2.86
C ARG A 159 19.13 -4.52 2.42
N LEU A 160 18.68 -3.29 2.18
CA LEU A 160 19.52 -2.19 1.73
C LEU A 160 19.28 -0.91 2.54
N HIS A 161 20.37 -0.23 2.88
CA HIS A 161 20.34 1.09 3.51
C HIS A 161 20.88 2.13 2.53
N ILE A 162 20.05 3.11 2.17
CA ILE A 162 20.38 4.13 1.19
C ILE A 162 20.18 5.52 1.80
N LEU A 163 21.15 6.42 1.66
CA LEU A 163 20.95 7.81 2.11
C LEU A 163 20.19 8.63 1.07
N TRP A 164 20.66 8.62 -0.18
CA TRP A 164 20.01 9.37 -1.27
C TRP A 164 19.91 8.51 -2.54
N ASN A 165 18.73 8.46 -3.13
CA ASN A 165 18.46 7.75 -4.37
C ASN A 165 17.53 8.54 -5.30
N GLY A 166 17.85 8.60 -6.59
CA GLY A 166 16.93 9.10 -7.59
C GLY A 166 15.77 8.12 -7.84
N TYR A 167 16.07 6.96 -8.42
CA TYR A 167 15.05 6.02 -8.88
C TYR A 167 15.29 4.58 -8.40
N ILE A 168 14.22 3.91 -7.97
CA ILE A 168 14.15 2.45 -7.79
C ILE A 168 13.02 1.89 -8.64
N LEU A 169 13.30 0.91 -9.50
CA LEU A 169 12.25 0.23 -10.25
C LEU A 169 11.54 -0.78 -9.35
N HIS A 170 12.18 -1.87 -8.93
CA HIS A 170 11.55 -2.87 -8.06
C HIS A 170 12.34 -3.09 -6.76
N GLY A 171 11.66 -2.92 -5.61
CA GLY A 171 12.14 -3.30 -4.29
C GLY A 171 11.37 -4.48 -3.72
N PHE A 172 12.01 -5.65 -3.62
CA PHE A 172 11.36 -6.87 -3.16
C PHE A 172 11.42 -7.06 -1.64
N GLU A 173 12.49 -6.60 -0.99
CA GLU A 173 12.75 -6.84 0.44
C GLU A 173 12.81 -5.55 1.29
N ARG A 174 13.22 -5.66 2.57
CA ARG A 174 13.32 -4.52 3.51
C ARG A 174 14.26 -3.42 3.03
N LEU A 175 13.69 -2.29 2.62
CA LEU A 175 14.41 -1.09 2.22
C LEU A 175 14.38 -0.04 3.33
N GLN A 176 15.53 0.56 3.63
CA GLN A 176 15.63 1.73 4.50
C GLN A 176 16.28 2.87 3.72
N ILE A 177 15.53 3.92 3.44
CA ILE A 177 16.00 5.05 2.61
C ILE A 177 15.77 6.36 3.35
N LEU A 178 16.76 7.25 3.41
CA LEU A 178 16.52 8.58 3.98
C LEU A 178 15.84 9.50 2.95
N TRP A 179 16.34 9.54 1.72
CA TRP A 179 15.84 10.42 0.69
C TRP A 179 15.71 9.68 -0.64
N ASN A 180 14.52 9.71 -1.23
CA ASN A 180 14.26 9.12 -2.53
C ASN A 180 13.36 10.02 -3.39
N ASP A 181 13.66 10.16 -4.68
CA ASP A 181 12.78 10.89 -5.61
C ASP A 181 11.63 10.01 -6.12
N TYR A 182 11.91 8.80 -6.62
CA TYR A 182 10.91 7.94 -7.25
C TYR A 182 11.11 6.45 -6.94
N ILE A 183 10.00 5.73 -6.69
CA ILE A 183 9.95 4.27 -6.65
C ILE A 183 8.77 3.77 -7.48
N LEU A 184 9.02 2.82 -8.39
CA LEU A 184 7.95 2.20 -9.16
C LEU A 184 7.20 1.17 -8.30
N HIS A 185 7.83 0.05 -7.94
CA HIS A 185 7.19 -1.03 -7.19
C HIS A 185 7.93 -1.37 -5.90
N VAL A 186 7.16 -1.53 -4.81
CA VAL A 186 7.64 -1.99 -3.51
C VAL A 186 6.76 -3.13 -3.02
N TYR A 187 7.34 -4.31 -2.86
CA TYR A 187 6.57 -5.52 -2.54
C TYR A 187 6.40 -5.73 -1.03
N GLU A 188 7.48 -5.75 -0.24
CA GLU A 188 7.38 -6.01 1.20
C GLU A 188 7.40 -4.75 2.08
N ARG A 189 8.56 -4.45 2.68
CA ARG A 189 8.71 -3.50 3.79
C ARG A 189 9.61 -2.35 3.41
N LEU A 190 9.10 -1.15 3.55
CA LEU A 190 9.83 0.05 3.22
C LEU A 190 9.75 1.07 4.35
N HIS A 191 10.91 1.53 4.80
CA HIS A 191 11.04 2.63 5.74
C HIS A 191 11.71 3.80 5.02
N ILE A 192 10.98 4.89 4.81
CA ILE A 192 11.51 6.10 4.18
C ILE A 192 11.32 7.31 5.08
N LEU A 193 12.34 8.17 5.20
CA LEU A 193 12.15 9.49 5.81
C LEU A 193 11.51 10.48 4.83
N TRP A 194 12.07 10.62 3.63
CA TRP A 194 11.53 11.52 2.62
C TRP A 194 11.44 10.83 1.26
N ASN A 195 10.24 10.83 0.69
CA ASN A 195 9.96 10.28 -0.62
C ASN A 195 9.21 11.30 -1.48
N GLY A 196 9.64 11.47 -2.73
CA GLY A 196 8.91 12.22 -3.74
C GLY A 196 7.68 11.46 -4.23
N TYR A 197 7.88 10.31 -4.87
CA TYR A 197 6.83 9.55 -5.54
C TYR A 197 6.94 8.03 -5.33
N ILE A 198 5.82 7.35 -5.10
CA ILE A 198 5.70 5.89 -5.17
C ILE A 198 4.54 5.54 -6.11
N LEU A 199 4.78 4.70 -7.11
CA LEU A 199 3.70 4.21 -7.96
C LEU A 199 2.89 3.13 -7.23
N HIS A 200 3.48 1.96 -6.95
CA HIS A 200 2.79 0.83 -6.31
C HIS A 200 3.50 0.37 -5.02
N GLY A 201 2.77 0.34 -3.92
CA GLY A 201 3.18 -0.26 -2.65
C GLY A 201 2.24 -1.39 -2.23
N PHE A 202 2.75 -2.61 -2.15
CA PHE A 202 1.93 -3.80 -1.92
C PHE A 202 1.69 -4.08 -0.44
N GLU A 203 2.74 -4.35 0.36
CA GLU A 203 2.55 -4.69 1.79
C GLU A 203 2.65 -3.47 2.74
N ARG A 204 3.83 -3.24 3.34
CA ARG A 204 4.02 -2.38 4.51
C ARG A 204 4.93 -1.21 4.23
N LEU A 205 4.32 -0.04 4.13
CA LEU A 205 5.00 1.22 3.92
C LEU A 205 5.00 2.06 5.22
N GLN A 206 6.18 2.44 5.69
CA GLN A 206 6.36 3.40 6.78
C GLN A 206 7.13 4.61 6.26
N ILE A 207 6.44 5.74 6.09
CA ILE A 207 7.02 6.93 5.47
C ILE A 207 6.84 8.13 6.39
N LEU A 208 7.92 8.90 6.61
CA LEU A 208 7.82 10.10 7.43
C LEU A 208 7.21 11.26 6.63
N TRP A 209 7.78 11.53 5.46
CA TRP A 209 7.31 12.52 4.50
C TRP A 209 7.15 11.90 3.12
N ASN A 210 5.96 12.01 2.56
CA ASN A 210 5.66 11.58 1.22
C ASN A 210 5.05 12.73 0.40
N GLY A 211 5.54 12.90 -0.83
CA GLY A 211 4.92 13.79 -1.81
C GLY A 211 3.67 13.16 -2.43
N TYR A 212 3.82 12.04 -3.14
CA TYR A 212 2.75 11.40 -3.89
C TYR A 212 2.81 9.86 -3.80
N ILE A 213 1.65 9.19 -3.70
CA ILE A 213 1.52 7.74 -3.89
C ILE A 213 0.34 7.45 -4.83
N LEU A 214 0.54 6.58 -5.83
CA LEU A 214 -0.55 6.19 -6.73
C LEU A 214 -1.41 5.07 -6.13
N HIS A 215 -0.84 3.90 -5.86
CA HIS A 215 -1.58 2.74 -5.34
C HIS A 215 -0.93 2.15 -4.08
N VAL A 216 -1.77 1.92 -3.08
CA VAL A 216 -1.42 1.28 -1.81
C VAL A 216 -2.37 0.13 -1.56
N TYR A 217 -1.86 -1.10 -1.53
CA TYR A 217 -2.70 -2.28 -1.41
C TYR A 217 -3.01 -2.66 0.04
N GLU A 218 -2.02 -2.91 0.89
CA GLU A 218 -2.27 -3.35 2.27
C GLU A 218 -2.15 -2.24 3.32
N ARG A 219 -0.95 -2.00 3.86
CA ARG A 219 -0.75 -1.23 5.09
C ARG A 219 0.20 -0.07 4.88
N LEU A 220 -0.34 1.13 5.05
CA LEU A 220 0.43 2.36 4.96
C LEU A 220 0.35 3.16 6.26
N GLN A 221 1.53 3.50 6.78
CA GLN A 221 1.72 4.39 7.92
C GLN A 221 2.52 5.61 7.45
N ILE A 222 1.88 6.78 7.42
CA ILE A 222 2.55 8.03 7.04
C ILE A 222 2.41 9.08 8.13
N LEU A 223 3.50 9.80 8.42
CA LEU A 223 3.44 10.99 9.27
C LEU A 223 2.89 12.19 8.49
N TRP A 224 3.48 12.53 7.35
CA TRP A 224 3.05 13.63 6.50
C TRP A 224 2.91 13.18 5.04
N ASN A 225 1.72 13.34 4.48
CA ASN A 225 1.40 12.98 3.10
C ASN A 225 0.92 14.20 2.31
N GLY A 226 1.46 14.39 1.11
CA GLY A 226 0.95 15.34 0.14
C GLY A 226 -0.29 14.83 -0.58
N TYR A 227 -0.17 13.73 -1.33
CA TYR A 227 -1.24 13.17 -2.16
C TYR A 227 -1.23 11.64 -2.19
N ILE A 228 -2.40 10.99 -2.16
CA ILE A 228 -2.59 9.57 -2.46
C ILE A 228 -3.75 9.37 -3.43
N LEU A 229 -3.58 8.55 -4.47
CA LEU A 229 -4.68 8.26 -5.40
C LEU A 229 -5.59 7.13 -4.89
N HIS A 230 -5.05 5.93 -4.64
CA HIS A 230 -5.84 4.77 -4.24
C HIS A 230 -5.26 4.06 -3.02
N VAL A 231 -6.12 3.76 -2.05
CA VAL A 231 -5.79 2.97 -0.85
C VAL A 231 -6.81 1.85 -0.70
N TYR A 232 -6.37 0.61 -0.82
CA TYR A 232 -7.26 -0.56 -0.81
C TYR A 232 -7.62 -1.03 0.60
N GLU A 233 -6.66 -1.30 1.49
CA GLU A 233 -6.97 -1.82 2.83
C GLU A 233 -6.86 -0.76 3.97
N ARG A 234 -5.66 -0.60 4.56
CA ARG A 234 -5.48 0.08 5.85
C ARG A 234 -4.54 1.26 5.76
N LEU A 235 -5.07 2.42 6.15
CA LEU A 235 -4.33 3.67 6.18
C LEU A 235 -4.29 4.29 7.56
N GLN A 236 -3.08 4.60 8.03
CA GLN A 236 -2.83 5.39 9.23
C GLN A 236 -2.00 6.60 8.85
N ILE A 237 -2.60 7.79 8.88
CA ILE A 237 -1.91 9.05 8.57
C ILE A 237 -2.08 10.05 9.70
N LEU A 238 -1.00 10.73 10.07
CA LEU A 238 -1.10 11.85 11.02
C LEU A 238 -1.53 13.13 10.33
N TRP A 239 -0.86 13.52 9.25
CA TRP A 239 -1.20 14.69 8.43
C TRP A 239 -1.38 14.32 6.96
N ASN A 240 -2.57 14.58 6.44
CA ASN A 240 -2.92 14.34 5.05
C ASN A 240 -3.23 15.64 4.30
N GLY A 241 -2.63 15.82 3.13
CA GLY A 241 -3.03 16.84 2.16
C GLY A 241 -4.25 16.41 1.33
N TYR A 242 -4.12 15.33 0.57
CA TYR A 242 -5.17 14.84 -0.34
C TYR A 242 -5.21 13.32 -0.48
N ILE A 243 -6.42 12.74 -0.52
CA ILE A 243 -6.64 11.34 -0.94
C ILE A 243 -7.79 11.28 -1.94
N LEU A 244 -7.63 10.58 -3.07
CA LEU A 244 -8.72 10.43 -4.04
C LEU A 244 -9.69 9.31 -3.62
N HIS A 245 -9.20 8.08 -3.43
CA HIS A 245 -10.02 6.89 -3.12
C HIS A 245 -9.49 6.09 -1.92
N VAL A 246 -10.40 5.72 -1.01
CA VAL A 246 -10.14 4.77 0.09
C VAL A 246 -11.21 3.68 0.09
N TYR A 247 -10.79 2.41 0.07
CA TYR A 247 -11.69 1.28 -0.12
C TYR A 247 -12.01 0.47 1.14
N GLU A 248 -11.29 0.60 2.27
CA GLU A 248 -11.62 -0.16 3.49
C GLU A 248 -11.57 0.66 4.79
N ARG A 249 -10.39 0.86 5.39
CA ARG A 249 -10.23 1.40 6.76
C ARG A 249 -9.29 2.59 6.81
N LEU A 250 -9.78 3.68 7.38
CA LEU A 250 -9.09 4.95 7.48
C LEU A 250 -8.94 5.41 8.93
N GLN A 251 -7.72 5.72 9.35
CA GLN A 251 -7.44 6.38 10.63
C GLN A 251 -6.55 7.61 10.35
N ILE A 252 -7.15 8.81 10.40
CA ILE A 252 -6.45 10.08 10.17
C ILE A 252 -6.66 11.02 11.36
N LEU A 253 -5.60 11.69 11.82
CA LEU A 253 -5.73 12.75 12.84
C LEU A 253 -6.03 14.13 12.24
N TRP A 254 -5.37 14.50 11.13
CA TRP A 254 -5.58 15.76 10.42
C TRP A 254 -5.69 15.53 8.92
N ASN A 255 -6.76 16.05 8.31
CA ASN A 255 -7.12 15.77 6.93
C ASN A 255 -7.45 17.04 6.15
N GLY A 256 -6.91 17.17 4.93
CA GLY A 256 -7.27 18.20 3.97
C GLY A 256 -8.54 17.84 3.19
N TYR A 257 -8.45 16.91 2.23
CA TYR A 257 -9.56 16.54 1.34
C TYR A 257 -9.56 15.05 0.96
N ILE A 258 -10.76 14.42 0.95
CA ILE A 258 -11.01 13.06 0.41
C ILE A 258 -12.15 13.15 -0.59
N LEU A 259 -11.95 12.67 -1.82
CA LEU A 259 -12.90 12.87 -2.92
C LEU A 259 -13.94 11.75 -3.08
N HIS A 260 -13.59 10.48 -2.83
CA HIS A 260 -14.51 9.33 -2.95
C HIS A 260 -14.41 8.37 -1.75
N GLY A 261 -15.50 8.25 -0.99
CA GLY A 261 -15.78 7.15 -0.05
C GLY A 261 -16.48 5.97 -0.74
N SER A 262 -16.47 4.78 -0.11
CA SER A 262 -16.91 3.46 -0.60
C SER A 262 -18.07 3.44 -1.63
N VAL A 263 -17.89 2.78 -2.78
CA VAL A 263 -18.89 2.64 -3.88
C VAL A 263 -19.72 1.34 -3.78
N HIS A 264 -19.78 0.71 -2.60
CA HIS A 264 -20.47 -0.55 -2.35
C HIS A 264 -21.28 -0.48 -1.04
N TRP A 265 -22.42 -1.18 -1.00
CA TRP A 265 -23.21 -1.40 0.21
C TRP A 265 -22.34 -2.02 1.31
N ARG A 266 -22.40 -1.49 2.53
CA ARG A 266 -21.68 -2.03 3.68
C ARG A 266 -22.62 -2.31 4.84
N GLN A 267 -22.45 -3.47 5.46
CA GLN A 267 -23.13 -3.85 6.69
C GLN A 267 -22.44 -3.24 7.91
N VAL A 268 -23.22 -2.65 8.80
CA VAL A 268 -22.78 -2.07 10.07
C VAL A 268 -23.37 -2.88 11.21
N GLU A 269 -22.53 -3.53 12.03
CA GLU A 269 -22.95 -4.24 13.24
C GLU A 269 -22.54 -3.40 14.48
N ASP A 270 -23.46 -3.14 15.42
CA ASP A 270 -23.16 -2.57 16.75
C ASP A 270 -23.84 -3.30 17.90
N TYR A 271 -23.25 -3.14 19.10
CA TYR A 271 -23.72 -3.73 20.34
C TYR A 271 -24.00 -2.62 21.35
N PHE A 272 -25.19 -2.64 21.97
CA PHE A 272 -25.59 -1.67 22.99
C PHE A 272 -25.62 -2.36 24.37
N GLU A 273 -25.34 -1.59 25.43
CA GLU A 273 -25.61 -2.04 26.79
C GLU A 273 -27.14 -2.03 27.01
N PRO A 274 -27.70 -3.01 27.76
CA PRO A 274 -29.14 -3.09 27.99
C PRO A 274 -29.63 -1.84 28.75
N THR A 275 -30.57 -1.11 28.15
CA THR A 275 -31.19 0.09 28.73
C THR A 275 -32.56 -0.24 29.29
N TYR A 276 -32.92 0.37 30.42
CA TYR A 276 -34.17 0.12 31.16
C TYR A 276 -35.33 1.05 30.76
N GLU A 277 -35.12 1.84 29.71
CA GLU A 277 -36.05 2.87 29.23
C GLU A 277 -36.48 2.58 27.79
N ILE A 278 -37.67 3.05 27.43
CA ILE A 278 -38.22 2.97 26.07
C ILE A 278 -37.38 3.88 25.18
N PHE A 279 -36.90 3.41 24.02
CA PHE A 279 -35.96 4.14 23.18
C PHE A 279 -36.32 4.19 21.69
N GLN A 280 -35.68 5.11 20.95
CA GLN A 280 -35.79 5.32 19.51
C GLN A 280 -34.42 5.33 18.85
N LEU A 281 -34.29 4.73 17.67
CA LEU A 281 -33.08 4.85 16.87
C LEU A 281 -33.14 6.10 15.99
N VAL A 282 -32.19 7.03 16.13
CA VAL A 282 -32.15 8.29 15.35
C VAL A 282 -30.90 8.34 14.48
N LEU A 283 -31.09 8.20 13.17
CA LEU A 283 -30.01 8.24 12.17
C LEU A 283 -29.74 9.68 11.67
N HIS A 284 -28.71 10.37 12.18
CA HIS A 284 -28.39 11.75 11.82
C HIS A 284 -27.41 11.83 10.65
N ALA A 285 -27.87 12.33 9.52
CA ALA A 285 -27.00 12.64 8.38
C ALA A 285 -26.56 14.11 8.39
N CYS A 286 -25.27 14.41 8.16
CA CYS A 286 -24.80 15.77 7.88
C CYS A 286 -24.22 15.82 6.47
N VAL A 287 -24.47 16.90 5.73
CA VAL A 287 -23.98 17.10 4.37
C VAL A 287 -23.37 18.50 4.23
N ASN A 288 -22.29 18.63 3.46
CA ASN A 288 -21.75 19.92 3.00
C ASN A 288 -22.17 20.16 1.54
N ASN A 289 -22.32 21.44 1.14
CA ASN A 289 -22.93 22.06 -0.07
C ASN A 289 -22.77 21.45 -1.49
N ASN A 290 -22.37 20.20 -1.67
CA ASN A 290 -22.20 19.57 -2.97
C ASN A 290 -22.79 18.14 -2.96
N ILE A 291 -22.96 17.62 -4.18
CA ILE A 291 -23.66 16.38 -4.48
C ILE A 291 -23.08 15.21 -3.69
N SER A 292 -23.92 14.63 -2.85
CA SER A 292 -23.60 13.56 -1.92
C SER A 292 -24.87 12.79 -1.50
N TYR A 293 -24.75 11.48 -1.29
CA TYR A 293 -25.85 10.50 -1.12
C TYR A 293 -25.55 9.59 0.06
N ILE A 294 -26.55 9.29 0.88
CA ILE A 294 -26.57 8.17 1.82
C ILE A 294 -27.84 7.37 1.50
N GLY A 295 -27.69 6.11 1.10
CA GLY A 295 -28.74 5.10 1.10
C GLY A 295 -28.63 4.28 2.37
N LEU A 296 -29.75 3.82 2.90
CA LEU A 296 -29.86 2.91 4.04
C LEU A 296 -30.78 1.75 3.63
N ASP A 297 -30.45 0.54 4.04
CA ASP A 297 -31.22 -0.68 3.75
C ASP A 297 -31.03 -1.72 4.88
N ASN A 298 -31.93 -2.70 5.02
CA ASN A 298 -31.95 -3.79 6.01
C ASN A 298 -31.67 -3.40 7.48
N ILE A 299 -32.47 -2.53 8.13
CA ILE A 299 -32.32 -2.25 9.57
C ILE A 299 -32.94 -3.38 10.42
N ASP A 300 -32.12 -4.24 11.02
CA ASP A 300 -32.56 -5.36 11.86
C ASP A 300 -32.17 -5.19 13.34
N LEU A 301 -33.17 -5.16 14.22
CA LEU A 301 -33.02 -5.14 15.67
C LEU A 301 -33.19 -6.55 16.25
N LEU A 302 -32.08 -7.24 16.55
CA LEU A 302 -32.15 -8.57 17.15
C LEU A 302 -32.61 -8.49 18.62
N GLN A 303 -33.62 -9.32 18.94
CA GLN A 303 -34.16 -9.66 20.28
C GLN A 303 -35.11 -8.67 20.97
N LEU A 304 -36.28 -8.48 20.37
CA LEU A 304 -37.48 -8.03 21.09
C LEU A 304 -38.62 -9.02 20.85
N SER A 305 -38.92 -9.88 21.82
CA SER A 305 -40.15 -10.68 21.78
C SER A 305 -40.70 -10.99 23.17
N LYS A 306 -42.03 -10.82 23.30
CA LYS A 306 -42.90 -11.09 24.45
C LYS A 306 -43.46 -12.52 24.35
N ASP A 307 -43.31 -13.27 25.45
CA ASP A 307 -44.04 -14.49 25.87
C ASP A 307 -44.49 -15.56 24.81
N GLY A 308 -43.72 -16.66 24.77
CA GLY A 308 -44.16 -18.02 25.16
C GLY A 308 -45.08 -18.88 24.27
N LYS A 309 -44.54 -20.01 23.74
CA LYS A 309 -45.01 -21.40 24.00
C LYS A 309 -44.14 -22.48 23.32
N TYR A 310 -43.93 -23.59 24.05
CA TYR A 310 -43.06 -24.72 23.71
C TYR A 310 -43.76 -25.82 22.89
N THR A 311 -43.09 -26.27 21.83
CA THR A 311 -43.13 -27.66 21.31
C THR A 311 -41.74 -28.06 20.84
N LYS A 312 -41.32 -29.28 21.18
CA LYS A 312 -39.92 -29.71 21.19
C LYS A 312 -39.44 -30.22 19.82
N SER A 313 -38.67 -29.40 19.11
CA SER A 313 -37.56 -29.76 18.21
C SER A 313 -36.66 -28.53 18.10
N CYS A 314 -35.33 -28.70 18.19
CA CYS A 314 -34.29 -27.67 18.38
C CYS A 314 -34.08 -27.19 19.84
N SER A 315 -32.85 -26.73 20.15
CA SER A 315 -32.47 -26.24 21.49
C SER A 315 -33.10 -24.87 21.81
N VAL A 316 -33.06 -24.41 23.06
CA VAL A 316 -33.71 -23.15 23.51
C VAL A 316 -33.26 -21.90 22.73
N LYS A 317 -32.12 -21.97 22.02
CA LYS A 317 -31.57 -20.89 21.18
C LYS A 317 -31.66 -21.18 19.68
N GLN A 318 -32.51 -22.12 19.27
CA GLN A 318 -32.60 -22.54 17.88
C GLN A 318 -34.05 -22.56 17.41
N PHE A 319 -34.26 -22.16 16.16
CA PHE A 319 -35.52 -22.21 15.44
C PHE A 319 -35.58 -23.42 14.52
N SER A 320 -36.77 -23.99 14.37
CA SER A 320 -37.01 -25.23 13.64
C SER A 320 -37.63 -24.91 12.28
N CYS A 321 -36.91 -25.16 11.18
CA CYS A 321 -37.34 -24.90 9.79
C CYS A 321 -38.44 -25.84 9.25
N GLY A 322 -39.10 -26.62 10.13
CA GLY A 322 -40.13 -27.59 9.76
C GLY A 322 -39.64 -28.89 9.09
N ASP A 323 -38.39 -28.95 8.63
CA ASP A 323 -37.75 -30.10 7.94
C ASP A 323 -36.75 -30.87 8.83
N ASN A 324 -36.88 -30.75 10.15
CA ASN A 324 -35.91 -31.20 11.17
C ASN A 324 -34.54 -30.50 11.13
N SER A 325 -34.36 -29.43 10.35
CA SER A 325 -33.19 -28.56 10.46
C SER A 325 -33.42 -27.45 11.51
N CYS A 326 -32.33 -27.07 12.18
CA CYS A 326 -32.34 -26.09 13.26
C CYS A 326 -31.33 -24.97 12.96
N ILE A 327 -31.80 -23.73 12.94
CA ILE A 327 -30.97 -22.53 12.78
C ILE A 327 -30.89 -21.76 14.10
N SER A 328 -29.92 -20.86 14.27
CA SER A 328 -29.86 -19.99 15.46
C SER A 328 -31.06 -19.04 15.46
N ILE A 329 -31.55 -18.63 16.63
CA ILE A 329 -32.57 -17.58 16.71
C ILE A 329 -32.06 -16.25 16.12
N ASP A 330 -30.75 -16.02 16.14
CA ASP A 330 -30.12 -14.82 15.55
C ASP A 330 -30.09 -14.82 14.01
N LYS A 331 -30.57 -15.90 13.37
CA LYS A 331 -30.64 -16.11 11.91
C LYS A 331 -32.08 -16.13 11.40
N ILE A 332 -33.02 -15.63 12.22
CA ILE A 332 -34.43 -15.52 11.83
C ILE A 332 -34.67 -14.06 11.49
N CYS A 333 -35.31 -13.77 10.37
CA CYS A 333 -35.58 -12.41 9.91
C CYS A 333 -34.29 -11.60 9.76
N ASP A 334 -33.29 -12.19 9.09
CA ASP A 334 -31.98 -11.57 8.79
C ASP A 334 -31.79 -11.28 7.28
N PHE A 335 -32.89 -11.35 6.51
CA PHE A 335 -32.94 -11.23 5.06
C PHE A 335 -32.12 -12.28 4.30
N ARG A 336 -31.81 -13.43 4.93
CA ARG A 336 -31.17 -14.58 4.26
C ARG A 336 -32.03 -15.82 4.42
N GLU A 337 -32.25 -16.52 3.31
CA GLU A 337 -32.91 -17.82 3.34
C GLU A 337 -31.93 -18.88 3.88
N ASP A 338 -31.92 -19.10 5.20
CA ASP A 338 -31.19 -20.19 5.85
C ASP A 338 -32.03 -21.48 5.92
N CYS A 339 -33.36 -21.36 5.96
CA CYS A 339 -34.26 -22.51 5.82
C CYS A 339 -34.51 -22.87 4.35
N LEU A 340 -34.77 -24.16 4.08
CA LEU A 340 -34.93 -24.74 2.73
C LEU A 340 -36.07 -24.15 1.87
N ASN A 341 -36.93 -23.31 2.45
CA ASN A 341 -38.03 -22.59 1.80
C ASN A 341 -38.16 -21.14 2.32
N GLY A 342 -37.11 -20.56 2.91
CA GLY A 342 -37.16 -19.19 3.48
C GLY A 342 -38.22 -19.01 4.57
N GLN A 343 -38.56 -20.06 5.33
CA GLN A 343 -39.59 -19.98 6.39
C GLN A 343 -39.18 -19.08 7.55
N ASP A 344 -37.88 -19.01 7.79
CA ASP A 344 -37.19 -18.05 8.67
C ASP A 344 -37.46 -16.60 8.26
N GLU A 345 -37.61 -16.31 6.98
CA GLU A 345 -37.89 -14.97 6.42
C GLU A 345 -39.36 -14.75 6.04
N SER A 346 -40.26 -15.67 6.42
CA SER A 346 -41.67 -15.56 6.07
C SER A 346 -42.40 -14.52 6.93
N ASN A 347 -43.41 -13.85 6.35
CA ASN A 347 -44.25 -12.89 7.11
C ASN A 347 -44.78 -13.49 8.41
N ILE A 348 -45.21 -14.75 8.42
CA ILE A 348 -45.75 -15.40 9.64
C ILE A 348 -44.69 -15.44 10.77
N THR A 349 -43.42 -15.65 10.42
CA THR A 349 -42.32 -15.72 11.38
C THR A 349 -41.90 -14.31 11.82
N CYS A 350 -41.75 -13.37 10.89
CA CYS A 350 -41.26 -12.02 11.15
C CYS A 350 -42.31 -11.04 11.68
N ASP A 351 -43.61 -11.31 11.48
CA ASP A 351 -44.72 -10.55 12.08
C ASP A 351 -44.74 -10.64 13.62
N SER A 352 -43.98 -11.58 14.20
CA SER A 352 -43.79 -11.69 15.65
C SER A 352 -42.84 -10.64 16.23
N LEU A 353 -42.06 -9.95 15.38
CA LEU A 353 -41.21 -8.83 15.77
C LEU A 353 -42.02 -7.53 15.88
N PRO A 354 -41.56 -6.55 16.69
CA PRO A 354 -42.18 -5.24 16.75
C PRO A 354 -42.21 -4.57 15.36
N LEU A 355 -43.27 -3.82 15.08
CA LEU A 355 -43.41 -3.06 13.84
C LEU A 355 -42.17 -2.19 13.59
N GLY A 356 -41.53 -2.33 12.42
CA GLY A 356 -40.35 -1.57 12.03
C GLY A 356 -39.00 -2.17 12.47
N ALA A 357 -38.99 -3.27 13.22
CA ALA A 357 -37.76 -3.96 13.65
C ALA A 357 -37.13 -4.85 12.57
N TYR A 358 -37.91 -5.23 11.56
CA TYR A 358 -37.50 -5.93 10.33
C TYR A 358 -38.09 -5.16 9.15
N CYS A 359 -37.24 -4.44 8.40
CA CYS A 359 -37.71 -3.56 7.34
C CYS A 359 -36.75 -3.50 6.14
N ASN A 360 -37.25 -3.93 4.98
CA ASN A 360 -36.60 -3.80 3.67
C ASN A 360 -37.17 -2.65 2.82
N PHE A 361 -38.03 -1.81 3.40
CA PHE A 361 -38.71 -0.69 2.73
C PHE A 361 -39.54 -1.03 1.48
N ASP A 362 -39.81 -2.29 1.15
CA ASP A 362 -40.66 -2.63 -0.01
C ASP A 362 -42.15 -2.32 0.23
N SER A 363 -42.54 -2.19 1.49
CA SER A 363 -43.90 -1.82 1.86
C SER A 363 -44.10 -0.30 1.79
N PRO A 364 -45.24 0.18 1.26
CA PRO A 364 -45.52 1.61 1.10
C PRO A 364 -45.63 2.37 2.42
N ASP A 365 -45.88 1.65 3.53
CA ASP A 365 -45.98 2.22 4.88
C ASP A 365 -44.61 2.36 5.58
N TRP A 366 -43.51 2.07 4.87
CA TRP A 366 -42.12 2.15 5.35
C TRP A 366 -41.89 1.40 6.67
N CYS A 367 -42.67 0.34 6.91
CA CYS A 367 -42.68 -0.41 8.17
C CYS A 367 -42.92 0.48 9.42
N GLY A 368 -43.60 1.62 9.25
CA GLY A 368 -43.86 2.61 10.30
C GLY A 368 -42.74 3.63 10.53
N TRP A 369 -41.63 3.56 9.77
CA TRP A 369 -40.62 4.61 9.77
C TRP A 369 -41.18 5.88 9.14
N HIS A 370 -40.74 7.05 9.62
CA HIS A 370 -41.26 8.33 9.12
C HIS A 370 -40.22 9.45 9.18
N ASN A 371 -40.38 10.43 8.29
CA ASN A 371 -39.59 11.67 8.32
C ASN A 371 -40.05 12.56 9.48
N VAL A 372 -39.07 13.12 10.18
CA VAL A 372 -39.32 14.17 11.18
C VAL A 372 -39.42 15.51 10.45
N LYS A 373 -40.55 16.19 10.61
CA LYS A 373 -40.73 17.54 10.06
C LYS A 373 -39.91 18.53 10.87
N SER A 374 -38.94 19.20 10.23
CA SER A 374 -38.25 20.31 10.86
C SER A 374 -39.22 21.48 11.03
N GLY A 375 -39.27 22.07 12.23
CA GLY A 375 -40.27 23.09 12.61
C GLY A 375 -40.23 24.39 11.80
N ASP A 376 -39.24 24.58 10.92
CA ASP A 376 -39.12 25.75 10.04
C ASP A 376 -39.80 25.48 8.69
N LEU A 377 -41.10 25.78 8.63
CA LEU A 377 -42.01 25.71 7.45
C LEU A 377 -41.55 26.50 6.20
N ILE A 378 -40.34 27.08 6.21
CA ILE A 378 -39.83 28.01 5.17
C ILE A 378 -38.65 27.38 4.40
N LYS A 379 -38.11 26.23 4.83
CA LYS A 379 -36.87 25.65 4.27
C LYS A 379 -36.81 24.11 4.18
N ASP A 380 -37.93 23.40 4.28
CA ASP A 380 -37.93 21.93 4.41
C ASP A 380 -37.87 21.19 3.06
N ASP A 381 -36.71 21.19 2.40
CA ASP A 381 -36.50 20.51 1.10
C ASP A 381 -35.63 19.24 1.20
N LEU A 382 -35.09 18.92 2.38
CA LEU A 382 -34.18 17.77 2.62
C LEU A 382 -34.86 16.64 3.43
N ASP A 383 -35.68 15.85 2.75
CA ASP A 383 -36.35 14.66 3.30
C ASP A 383 -35.77 13.34 2.77
N TRP A 384 -35.91 12.26 3.56
CA TRP A 384 -35.75 10.91 3.03
C TRP A 384 -36.90 10.59 2.07
N LYS A 385 -36.56 9.99 0.95
CA LYS A 385 -37.49 9.65 -0.12
C LYS A 385 -37.44 8.15 -0.36
N TRP A 386 -38.60 7.60 -0.65
CA TRP A 386 -38.78 6.21 -1.05
C TRP A 386 -38.50 6.07 -2.54
N HIS A 387 -37.63 5.14 -2.94
CA HIS A 387 -37.16 5.03 -4.31
C HIS A 387 -36.84 3.61 -4.74
N THR A 388 -36.90 3.38 -6.05
CA THR A 388 -36.56 2.10 -6.69
C THR A 388 -35.65 2.35 -7.88
N GLY A 389 -34.71 1.43 -8.07
CA GLY A 389 -33.77 1.48 -9.19
C GLY A 389 -32.75 2.62 -9.05
N SER A 390 -32.24 3.07 -10.19
CA SER A 390 -31.12 3.99 -10.22
C SER A 390 -31.50 5.39 -9.75
N THR A 391 -30.61 6.04 -9.00
CA THR A 391 -30.81 7.44 -8.61
C THR A 391 -30.97 8.37 -9.82
N PRO A 392 -31.72 9.48 -9.72
CA PRO A 392 -32.05 10.35 -10.87
C PRO A 392 -30.85 11.03 -11.57
N THR A 393 -29.70 11.10 -10.92
CA THR A 393 -28.48 11.74 -11.41
C THR A 393 -27.55 10.74 -12.09
N GLN A 394 -26.85 11.19 -13.15
CA GLN A 394 -25.89 10.33 -13.86
C GLN A 394 -24.65 10.06 -13.01
N ASP A 395 -24.10 8.85 -13.11
CA ASP A 395 -22.90 8.39 -12.39
C ASP A 395 -23.01 8.50 -10.84
N THR A 396 -24.22 8.33 -10.32
CA THR A 396 -24.50 8.21 -8.88
C THR A 396 -25.19 6.88 -8.60
N GLY A 397 -25.22 6.45 -7.34
CA GLY A 397 -25.83 5.18 -6.96
C GLY A 397 -26.82 5.32 -5.79
N PRO A 398 -27.45 4.20 -5.37
CA PRO A 398 -27.30 2.86 -5.94
C PRO A 398 -28.09 2.69 -7.25
N MET A 399 -27.75 1.66 -8.04
CA MET A 399 -28.46 1.32 -9.29
C MET A 399 -29.75 0.54 -9.02
N GLU A 400 -29.79 -0.18 -7.90
CA GLU A 400 -30.78 -1.19 -7.48
C GLU A 400 -30.78 -1.24 -5.93
N ASP A 401 -31.88 -1.70 -5.30
CA ASP A 401 -31.94 -1.96 -3.85
C ASP A 401 -31.01 -3.12 -3.44
N HIS A 402 -30.69 -3.23 -2.14
CA HIS A 402 -29.80 -4.28 -1.67
C HIS A 402 -30.50 -5.64 -1.54
N THR A 403 -31.79 -5.67 -1.19
CA THR A 403 -32.50 -6.90 -0.81
C THR A 403 -32.79 -7.82 -2.00
N THR A 404 -33.38 -7.31 -3.08
CA THR A 404 -33.80 -8.12 -4.24
C THR A 404 -33.27 -7.63 -5.58
N GLY A 405 -32.76 -6.40 -5.63
CA GLY A 405 -32.32 -5.72 -6.85
C GLY A 405 -33.46 -5.07 -7.66
N ASN A 406 -34.73 -5.32 -7.30
CA ASN A 406 -35.90 -4.64 -7.89
C ASN A 406 -36.88 -4.05 -6.85
N GLY A 407 -36.50 -4.05 -5.58
CA GLY A 407 -37.25 -3.49 -4.46
C GLY A 407 -37.05 -1.99 -4.27
N HIS A 408 -37.35 -1.51 -3.07
CA HIS A 408 -37.26 -0.11 -2.70
C HIS A 408 -36.23 0.13 -1.60
N TYR A 409 -35.73 1.35 -1.53
CA TYR A 409 -34.84 1.80 -0.48
C TYR A 409 -35.12 3.26 -0.12
N MET A 410 -34.66 3.68 1.06
CA MET A 410 -34.72 5.09 1.46
C MET A 410 -33.46 5.82 1.01
N TYR A 411 -33.65 6.95 0.34
CA TYR A 411 -32.55 7.79 -0.13
C TYR A 411 -32.77 9.26 0.25
N MET A 412 -31.67 9.95 0.50
CA MET A 412 -31.64 11.41 0.60
C MET A 412 -30.78 11.98 -0.53
N HIS A 413 -31.19 13.13 -1.10
CA HIS A 413 -30.41 13.84 -2.12
C HIS A 413 -30.02 15.24 -1.66
N SER A 414 -28.72 15.45 -1.52
CA SER A 414 -28.11 16.71 -1.05
C SER A 414 -28.46 17.96 -1.85
N SER A 415 -28.85 17.87 -3.14
CA SER A 415 -29.21 19.05 -3.94
C SER A 415 -30.50 19.72 -3.48
N GLY A 416 -31.27 19.08 -2.60
CA GLY A 416 -32.46 19.66 -1.98
C GLY A 416 -32.14 20.51 -0.74
N GLY A 417 -30.97 20.36 -0.11
CA GLY A 417 -30.65 21.01 1.16
C GLY A 417 -29.74 22.22 1.06
N THR A 418 -29.76 23.05 2.10
CA THR A 418 -28.79 24.14 2.33
C THR A 418 -27.62 23.69 3.22
N PHE A 419 -26.58 24.52 3.36
CA PHE A 419 -25.37 24.19 4.13
C PHE A 419 -25.70 23.81 5.57
N LEU A 420 -25.24 22.62 6.03
CA LEU A 420 -25.44 22.07 7.38
C LEU A 420 -26.88 21.67 7.73
N GLU A 421 -27.74 21.51 6.72
CA GLU A 421 -29.09 20.98 6.93
C GLU A 421 -29.05 19.47 7.19
N THR A 422 -29.94 19.00 8.05
CA THR A 422 -29.96 17.61 8.55
C THR A 422 -31.34 17.02 8.32
N THR A 423 -31.39 15.80 7.80
CA THR A 423 -32.63 15.03 7.66
C THR A 423 -32.64 13.89 8.67
N VAL A 424 -33.82 13.56 9.21
CA VAL A 424 -33.99 12.57 10.28
C VAL A 424 -35.11 11.60 9.91
N LEU A 425 -34.78 10.32 9.94
CA LEU A 425 -35.73 9.21 9.81
C LEU A 425 -35.87 8.55 11.19
N GLU A 426 -37.11 8.50 11.71
CA GLU A 426 -37.43 7.92 13.01
C GLU A 426 -38.16 6.60 12.87
N SER A 427 -37.74 5.62 13.68
CA SER A 427 -38.41 4.33 13.81
C SER A 427 -39.71 4.45 14.62
N PRO A 428 -40.60 3.44 14.53
CA PRO A 428 -41.60 3.21 15.57
C PRO A 428 -40.95 3.04 16.95
N VAL A 429 -41.77 3.15 17.99
CA VAL A 429 -41.35 2.97 19.38
C VAL A 429 -41.13 1.50 19.68
N PHE A 430 -39.97 1.15 20.21
CA PHE A 430 -39.63 -0.20 20.63
C PHE A 430 -39.70 -0.35 22.16
N ASP A 431 -40.31 -1.44 22.63
CA ASP A 431 -40.29 -1.82 24.04
C ASP A 431 -38.86 -2.21 24.48
N ALA A 432 -38.52 -2.02 25.75
CA ALA A 432 -37.23 -2.46 26.29
C ALA A 432 -37.09 -4.01 26.25
N PRO A 433 -35.89 -4.55 25.96
CA PRO A 433 -35.67 -5.99 25.90
C PRO A 433 -35.92 -6.68 27.25
N ASN A 434 -36.56 -7.85 27.21
CA ASN A 434 -36.90 -8.62 28.41
C ASN A 434 -35.64 -9.16 29.12
N GLU A 435 -35.42 -8.74 30.38
CA GLU A 435 -34.27 -9.15 31.24
C GLU A 435 -34.01 -10.66 31.32
N LYS A 436 -35.05 -11.50 31.13
CA LYS A 436 -34.96 -12.96 31.29
C LYS A 436 -34.01 -13.65 30.30
N LEU A 437 -33.66 -13.02 29.17
CA LEU A 437 -32.74 -13.61 28.18
C LEU A 437 -31.29 -13.15 28.34
N GLY A 438 -31.00 -12.07 29.07
CA GLY A 438 -29.62 -11.62 29.32
C GLY A 438 -28.80 -11.38 28.05
N GLN A 439 -29.42 -10.86 26.99
CA GLN A 439 -28.76 -10.63 25.71
C GLN A 439 -28.82 -9.16 25.30
N ASN A 440 -27.76 -8.70 24.63
CA ASN A 440 -27.60 -7.33 24.13
C ASN A 440 -28.40 -7.16 22.84
N CYS A 441 -29.18 -6.08 22.71
CA CYS A 441 -29.79 -5.69 21.44
C CYS A 441 -28.70 -5.33 20.42
N GLN A 442 -28.89 -5.76 19.17
CA GLN A 442 -28.01 -5.45 18.05
C GLN A 442 -28.83 -4.79 16.94
N VAL A 443 -28.24 -3.78 16.29
CA VAL A 443 -28.82 -3.15 15.09
C VAL A 443 -27.89 -3.46 13.92
N HIS A 444 -28.42 -4.07 12.87
CA HIS A 444 -27.74 -4.30 11.61
C HIS A 444 -28.35 -3.43 10.54
N PHE A 445 -27.57 -2.79 9.67
CA PHE A 445 -28.08 -2.16 8.45
C PHE A 445 -27.01 -1.98 7.38
N HIS A 446 -27.48 -1.96 6.13
CA HIS A 446 -26.72 -1.67 4.93
C HIS A 446 -26.83 -0.18 4.60
N TYR A 447 -25.76 0.40 4.08
CA TYR A 447 -25.79 1.78 3.60
C TYR A 447 -24.98 1.97 2.32
N TYR A 448 -25.39 2.92 1.47
CA TYR A 448 -24.72 3.29 0.22
C TYR A 448 -24.35 4.78 0.24
N MET A 449 -23.07 5.12 0.34
CA MET A 449 -22.64 6.52 0.42
C MET A 449 -21.78 6.96 -0.76
N TYR A 450 -22.27 7.89 -1.58
CA TYR A 450 -21.55 8.41 -2.75
C TYR A 450 -21.39 9.93 -2.69
N GLY A 451 -20.22 10.46 -3.06
CA GLY A 451 -19.94 11.91 -3.13
C GLY A 451 -19.12 12.46 -1.95
N GLY A 452 -18.06 13.22 -2.26
CA GLY A 452 -17.05 13.71 -1.29
C GLY A 452 -17.53 14.73 -0.26
N TYR A 453 -18.83 15.05 -0.23
CA TYR A 453 -19.43 16.05 0.65
C TYR A 453 -20.51 15.49 1.57
N VAL A 454 -20.75 14.17 1.56
CA VAL A 454 -21.50 13.54 2.64
C VAL A 454 -20.63 13.65 3.88
N SER A 455 -21.06 14.44 4.86
CA SER A 455 -20.27 14.69 6.05
C SER A 455 -20.38 13.51 7.02
N LYS A 456 -21.58 13.00 7.32
CA LYS A 456 -21.79 12.02 8.40
C LYS A 456 -23.11 11.28 8.28
N LEU A 457 -23.18 10.03 8.73
CA LEU A 457 -24.39 9.33 9.18
C LEU A 457 -24.14 8.89 10.64
N VAL A 458 -25.14 9.02 11.54
CA VAL A 458 -25.01 8.78 12.99
C VAL A 458 -26.20 7.98 13.48
N LEU A 459 -26.03 6.77 14.00
CA LEU A 459 -27.11 6.09 14.73
C LEU A 459 -27.13 6.57 16.19
N LYS A 460 -28.25 7.07 16.68
CA LYS A 460 -28.46 7.43 18.09
C LYS A 460 -29.56 6.55 18.68
N LEU A 461 -29.58 6.41 19.99
CA LEU A 461 -30.62 5.70 20.73
C LEU A 461 -31.19 6.68 21.78
N VAL A 462 -32.45 7.11 21.62
CA VAL A 462 -33.08 8.23 22.35
C VAL A 462 -34.23 7.73 23.21
N PRO A 463 -34.21 7.85 24.55
CA PRO A 463 -35.32 7.45 25.37
C PRO A 463 -36.55 8.36 25.21
N LEU A 464 -37.76 7.83 25.39
CA LEU A 464 -39.00 8.63 25.31
C LEU A 464 -39.28 9.45 26.58
N ASN A 465 -38.64 9.10 27.71
CA ASN A 465 -38.93 9.69 29.03
C ASN A 465 -37.82 10.60 29.56
N ASP A 466 -36.67 10.68 28.90
CA ASP A 466 -35.54 11.54 29.28
C ASP A 466 -34.86 12.08 28.02
N ASP A 467 -34.43 13.34 28.00
CA ASP A 467 -33.75 13.95 26.84
C ASP A 467 -32.27 13.53 26.75
N ASP A 468 -31.79 12.72 27.70
CA ASP A 468 -30.42 12.23 27.75
C ASP A 468 -30.20 11.06 26.78
N LEU A 469 -29.27 11.28 25.83
CA LEU A 469 -28.89 10.30 24.81
C LEU A 469 -28.29 9.04 25.46
N LEU A 470 -28.98 7.91 25.32
CA LEU A 470 -28.50 6.61 25.84
C LEU A 470 -27.30 6.10 25.06
N TYR A 471 -27.24 6.37 23.75
CA TYR A 471 -26.13 5.95 22.91
C TYR A 471 -26.01 6.79 21.64
N VAL A 472 -24.76 7.03 21.20
CA VAL A 472 -24.45 7.66 19.91
C VAL A 472 -23.31 6.89 19.24
N ARG A 473 -23.59 6.19 18.13
CA ARG A 473 -22.52 5.72 17.24
C ARG A 473 -21.96 6.93 16.53
N GLY A 474 -20.64 7.11 16.61
CA GLY A 474 -19.93 8.18 15.91
C GLY A 474 -20.09 8.13 14.38
N ARG A 475 -19.31 8.94 13.67
CA ARG A 475 -19.36 9.04 12.19
C ARG A 475 -19.22 7.67 11.54
N ILE A 476 -20.28 7.19 10.88
CA ILE A 476 -20.24 6.05 9.96
C ILE A 476 -19.68 6.58 8.63
N VAL A 477 -18.53 6.05 8.20
CA VAL A 477 -17.78 6.45 6.99
C VAL A 477 -17.66 5.27 6.06
#